data_AF-A0A7K5MT96-F1
#
_entry.id   AF-A0A7K5MT96-F1
#
_cell.length_a   1.000
_cell.length_b   1.000
_cell.length_c   1.000
_cell.angle_alpha   90.00
_cell.angle_beta   90.00
_cell.angle_gamma   90.00
#
_symmetry.space_group_name_H-M   'P 1'
#
loop_
_entity.id
_entity.type
_entity.pdbx_description
1 polymer ?
#
loop_
_entity_poly.entity_id
_entity_poly.type
_entity_poly.pdbx_seq_one_letter_code
_entity_poly.pdbx_strand_id
1 'polypeptide(L)' 'SLFVSTGFFANLKPPSISSPSLDLAVSVLYSVVPPALNPLIYSLRNHQLKDSLRKAVTGCF' A
#
# COMPACT_ATOMS: atom_id res chain seq x y z
N SER A 1 -16.24 22.63 -17.26
CA SER A 1 -16.03 21.29 -16.66
C SER A 1 -14.87 21.24 -15.66
N LEU A 2 -14.70 22.29 -14.83
CA LEU A 2 -13.73 22.29 -13.72
C LEU A 2 -14.38 21.90 -12.39
N PHE A 3 -15.68 22.17 -12.24
CA PHE A 3 -16.46 21.91 -11.03
C PHE A 3 -16.55 20.42 -10.65
N VAL A 4 -16.73 19.54 -11.65
CA VAL A 4 -16.76 18.08 -11.43
C VAL A 4 -15.37 17.56 -11.06
N SER A 5 -14.30 18.09 -11.65
CA SER A 5 -12.91 17.72 -11.31
C SER A 5 -12.52 18.19 -9.90
N THR A 6 -12.88 19.42 -9.50
CA THR A 6 -12.67 19.91 -8.13
C THR A 6 -13.53 19.13 -7.13
N GLY A 7 -14.77 18.78 -7.47
CA GLY A 7 -15.62 17.90 -6.65
C GLY A 7 -15.04 16.50 -6.52
N PHE A 8 -14.55 15.89 -7.61
CA PHE A 8 -13.90 14.58 -7.59
C PHE A 8 -12.57 14.60 -6.83
N PHE A 9 -11.78 15.67 -6.97
CA PHE A 9 -10.55 15.89 -6.21
C PHE A 9 -10.83 16.20 -4.74
N ALA A 10 -11.96 16.82 -4.40
CA ALA A 10 -12.44 17.03 -3.04
C ALA A 10 -13.21 15.82 -2.46
N ASN A 11 -13.47 14.79 -3.26
CA ASN A 11 -13.94 13.48 -2.80
C ASN A 11 -12.77 12.49 -2.66
N LEU A 12 -11.74 12.62 -3.52
CA LEU A 12 -10.47 11.90 -3.41
C LEU A 12 -9.52 12.50 -2.37
N LYS A 13 -9.65 13.78 -2.07
CA LYS A 13 -9.20 14.40 -0.83
C LYS A 13 -10.34 14.22 0.14
N PRO A 14 -10.27 13.29 1.10
CA PRO A 14 -11.33 13.15 2.07
C PRO A 14 -11.48 14.50 2.80
N PRO A 15 -12.60 14.77 3.46
CA PRO A 15 -12.52 15.56 4.68
C PRO A 15 -11.60 14.76 5.61
N SER A 16 -10.29 15.01 5.54
CA SER A 16 -9.18 14.20 6.08
C SER A 16 -9.14 14.13 7.61
N ILE A 17 -10.28 14.30 8.28
CA ILE A 17 -10.40 14.45 9.73
C ILE A 17 -11.61 13.69 10.33
N SER A 18 -12.47 13.05 9.53
CA SER A 18 -13.75 12.50 10.06
C SER A 18 -14.27 11.20 9.41
N SER A 19 -13.54 10.58 8.47
CA SER A 19 -13.95 9.29 7.92
C SER A 19 -13.22 8.14 8.63
N PRO A 20 -13.88 7.38 9.53
CA PRO A 20 -13.25 6.31 10.30
C PRO A 20 -12.68 5.19 9.42
N SER A 21 -13.19 5.00 8.20
CA SER A 21 -12.67 4.03 7.24
C SER A 21 -11.28 4.39 6.72
N LEU A 22 -11.00 5.67 6.45
CA LEU A 22 -9.69 6.11 5.99
C LEU A 22 -8.69 6.20 7.13
N ASP A 23 -9.11 6.67 8.30
CA ASP A 23 -8.29 6.64 9.51
C ASP A 23 -7.91 5.20 9.90
N LEU A 24 -8.86 4.27 9.83
CA LEU A 24 -8.60 2.84 10.02
C LEU A 24 -7.66 2.29 8.95
N ALA A 25 -7.87 2.61 7.67
CA ALA A 25 -6.99 2.14 6.60
C ALA A 25 -5.56 2.68 6.77
N VAL A 26 -5.42 3.96 7.10
CA VAL A 26 -4.13 4.61 7.36
C VAL A 26 -3.48 4.00 8.61
N SER A 27 -4.22 3.82 9.70
CA SER A 27 -3.75 3.19 10.95
C SER A 27 -3.31 1.73 10.73
N VAL A 28 -4.10 0.93 10.02
CA VAL A 28 -3.74 -0.44 9.64
C VAL A 28 -2.50 -0.43 8.76
N LEU A 29 -2.43 0.43 7.72
CA LEU A 29 -1.25 0.54 6.87
C LEU A 29 -0.01 0.93 7.67
N TYR A 30 -0.08 1.95 8.52
CA TYR A 30 1.02 2.36 9.38
C TYR A 30 1.38 1.31 10.44
N SER A 31 0.47 0.41 10.81
CA SER A 31 0.74 -0.70 11.72
C SER A 31 1.36 -1.91 11.02
N VAL A 32 0.92 -2.25 9.81
CA VAL A 32 1.41 -3.43 9.06
C VAL A 32 2.68 -3.14 8.25
N VAL A 33 2.88 -1.90 7.82
CA VAL A 33 4.07 -1.51 7.04
C VAL A 33 5.36 -1.74 7.84
N PRO A 34 5.54 -1.22 9.07
CA PRO A 34 6.78 -1.43 9.84
C PRO A 34 7.17 -2.91 10.06
N PRO A 35 6.27 -3.82 10.50
CA PRO A 35 6.63 -5.23 10.69
C PRO A 35 6.78 -5.99 9.38
N ALA A 36 6.11 -5.60 8.29
CA ALA A 36 6.26 -6.24 6.97
C ALA A 36 7.55 -5.80 6.25
N LEU A 37 8.05 -4.59 6.53
CA LEU A 37 9.30 -4.10 5.95
C LEU A 37 10.51 -4.93 6.39
N ASN A 38 10.55 -5.44 7.63
CA ASN A 38 11.63 -6.30 8.12
C ASN A 38 11.82 -7.55 7.24
N PRO A 39 10.83 -8.44 7.06
CA PRO A 39 10.94 -9.61 6.19
C PRO A 39 11.10 -9.23 4.71
N LEU A 40 10.57 -8.09 4.25
CA LEU A 40 10.84 -7.58 2.89
C LEU A 40 12.31 -7.23 2.67
N ILE A 41 12.92 -6.48 3.59
CA ILE A 41 14.34 -6.11 3.53
C ILE A 41 15.21 -7.37 3.61
N TYR A 42 14.85 -8.32 4.48
CA TYR A 42 15.56 -9.61 4.58
C TYR A 42 15.33 -10.53 3.37
N SER A 43 14.15 -10.50 2.75
CA SER A 43 13.83 -11.24 1.53
C SER A 43 14.57 -10.69 0.31
N LEU A 44 14.64 -9.35 0.19
CA LEU A 44 15.39 -8.69 -0.88
C LEU A 44 16.90 -8.92 -0.76
N ARG A 45 17.41 -9.01 0.47
CA ARG A 45 18.83 -9.27 0.76
C ARG A 45 19.19 -10.76 0.62
N ASN A 46 18.25 -11.67 0.87
CA ASN A 46 18.41 -13.09 0.59
C ASN A 46 18.15 -13.37 -0.89
N HIS A 47 19.23 -13.54 -1.66
CA HIS A 47 19.13 -13.90 -3.08
C HIS A 47 18.24 -15.15 -3.31
N GLN A 48 18.26 -16.12 -2.40
CA GLN A 48 17.41 -17.31 -2.46
C GLN A 48 15.91 -16.99 -2.36
N LEU A 49 15.51 -16.05 -1.49
CA LEU A 49 14.13 -15.62 -1.35
C LEU A 49 13.72 -14.71 -2.51
N LYS A 50 14.63 -13.86 -3.00
CA LYS A 50 14.42 -13.05 -4.21
C LYS A 50 14.21 -13.90 -5.45
N ASP A 51 14.99 -14.97 -5.62
CA ASP A 51 14.84 -15.91 -6.73
C ASP A 51 13.55 -16.74 -6.61
N SER A 52 13.18 -17.15 -5.39
CA SER A 52 11.91 -17.84 -5.12
C SER A 52 10.71 -16.94 -5.38
N LEU A 53 10.77 -15.67 -4.96
CA LEU A 53 9.73 -14.67 -5.23
C LEU A 53 9.65 -14.34 -6.72
N ARG A 54 10.79 -14.20 -7.40
CA ARG A 54 10.85 -13.99 -8.85
C ARG A 54 10.28 -15.19 -9.60
N LYS A 55 10.58 -16.42 -9.18
CA LYS A 55 9.96 -17.63 -9.73
C LYS A 55 8.46 -17.67 -9.44
N ALA A 56 8.00 -17.29 -8.25
CA ALA A 56 6.58 -17.26 -7.92
C ALA A 56 5.80 -16.21 -8.75
N VAL A 57 6.40 -15.03 -8.99
CA VAL A 57 5.81 -13.96 -9.80
C VAL A 57 5.87 -14.27 -11.29
N THR A 58 6.97 -14.88 -11.76
CA THR A 58 7.16 -15.21 -13.20
C THR A 58 6.50 -16.53 -13.59
N GLY A 59 6.34 -17.48 -12.65
CA GLY A 59 5.74 -18.80 -12.88
C GLY A 59 4.21 -18.83 -12.80
N CYS A 60 3.56 -17.66 -12.73
CA CYS A 60 2.11 -17.52 -12.87
C CYS A 60 1.70 -17.19 -14.33
N PHE A 61 2.67 -17.17 -15.27
CA PHE A 61 2.44 -17.02 -16.72
C PHE A 61 2.99 -18.23 -17.48
#